data_AF-A0A4P8IBV6-F1
#
_entry.id   AF-A0A4P8IBV6-F1
#
_cell.length_a   1.000
_cell.length_b   1.000
_cell.length_c   1.000
_cell.angle_alpha   90.00
_cell.angle_beta   90.00
_cell.angle_gamma   90.00
#
_symmetry.space_group_name_H-M   'P 1'
#
loop_
_entity.id
_entity.type
_entity.pdbx_description
1 polymer ?
#
loop_
_entity_poly.entity_id
_entity_poly.type
_entity_poly.pdbx_seq_one_letter_code
_entity_poly.pdbx_strand_id
1 'polypeptide(L)'
;MRRPKIKITLIDRKGERGCHRGHNIGDSFDFDTERGDLCPMAMHVAFPYVDILRYGGSIPGQPEGTAVFCCPDADTINVFKAEIMIEE
;
A
#
# COMPACT_ATOMS: atom_id res chain seq x y z
N MET A 1 -4.04 -5.99 22.37
CA MET A 1 -4.55 -4.94 21.47
C MET A 1 -4.83 -5.59 20.12
N ARG A 2 -6.01 -5.40 19.52
CA ARG A 2 -6.31 -5.97 18.20
C ARG A 2 -5.43 -5.23 17.17
N ARG A 3 -4.80 -5.98 16.26
CA ARG A 3 -3.97 -5.38 15.21
C ARG A 3 -4.87 -4.48 14.33
N PRO A 4 -4.48 -3.22 14.06
CA PRO A 4 -5.26 -2.37 13.18
C PRO A 4 -5.33 -2.97 11.77
N LYS A 5 -6.53 -2.93 11.19
CA LYS A 5 -6.74 -3.29 9.79
C LYS A 5 -6.08 -2.25 8.90
N ILE A 6 -5.44 -2.69 7.83
CA ILE A 6 -4.78 -1.81 6.87
C ILE A 6 -5.38 -2.03 5.50
N LYS A 7 -5.84 -0.93 4.89
CA LYS A 7 -6.24 -0.90 3.49
C LYS A 7 -5.11 -0.33 2.65
N ILE A 8 -4.77 -1.00 1.56
CA ILE A 8 -3.82 -0.52 0.56
C ILE A 8 -4.60 -0.16 -0.70
N THR A 9 -4.47 1.07 -1.19
CA THR A 9 -5.17 1.54 -2.39
C THR A 9 -4.15 2.05 -3.42
N LEU A 10 -4.28 1.66 -4.68
CA LEU A 10 -3.50 2.22 -5.79
C LEU A 10 -4.07 3.60 -6.13
N ILE A 11 -3.30 4.66 -5.90
CA ILE A 11 -3.75 6.05 -6.01
C ILE A 11 -3.20 6.80 -7.23
N ASP A 12 -2.07 6.34 -7.77
CA ASP A 12 -1.44 6.98 -8.94
C ASP A 12 -0.56 5.96 -9.67
N ARG A 13 -0.25 6.25 -10.94
CA ARG A 13 0.71 5.49 -11.75
C ARG A 13 1.55 6.44 -12.57
N LYS A 14 2.87 6.29 -12.47
CA LYS A 14 3.86 7.07 -13.23
C LYS A 14 4.60 6.16 -14.21
N GLY A 15 5.07 6.73 -15.30
CA GLY A 15 5.74 6.01 -16.39
C GLY A 15 4.83 5.74 -17.59
N GLU A 16 5.44 5.36 -18.70
CA GLU A 16 4.75 5.17 -19.98
C GLU A 16 4.11 3.79 -20.12
N ARG A 17 4.50 2.83 -19.28
CA ARG A 17 3.98 1.46 -19.30
C ARG A 17 2.91 1.22 -18.25
N GLY A 18 1.97 0.33 -18.58
CA GLY A 18 0.98 -0.17 -17.64
C GLY A 18 1.56 -1.20 -16.65
N CYS A 19 0.81 -1.49 -15.59
CA CYS A 19 1.22 -2.47 -14.59
C CYS A 19 1.27 -3.88 -15.17
N HIS A 20 2.41 -4.57 -15.03
CA HIS A 20 2.58 -5.96 -15.51
C HIS A 20 1.64 -6.97 -14.83
N ARG A 21 1.22 -6.69 -13.59
CA ARG A 21 0.27 -7.52 -12.85
C ARG A 21 -1.20 -7.19 -13.21
N GLY A 22 -1.45 -6.08 -13.90
CA GLY A 22 -2.79 -5.65 -14.32
C GLY A 22 -3.52 -4.72 -13.34
N HIS A 23 -2.85 -4.23 -12.30
CA HIS A 23 -3.45 -3.30 -11.32
C HIS A 23 -3.79 -1.93 -11.95
N ASN A 24 -4.91 -1.36 -11.51
CA ASN A 24 -5.47 -0.08 -11.95
C ASN A 24 -5.66 0.89 -10.78
N ILE A 25 -5.69 2.19 -11.09
CA ILE A 25 -5.96 3.23 -10.10
C ILE A 25 -7.37 3.01 -9.53
N GLY A 26 -7.47 3.00 -8.20
CA GLY A 26 -8.70 2.67 -7.47
C GLY A 26 -8.75 1.25 -6.93
N ASP A 27 -7.90 0.33 -7.42
CA ASP A 27 -7.78 -1.01 -6.84
C ASP A 27 -7.39 -0.91 -5.37
N SER A 28 -8.07 -1.67 -4.51
CA SER A 28 -7.82 -1.67 -3.08
C SER A 28 -7.80 -3.07 -2.50
N PHE A 29 -6.93 -3.27 -1.51
CA PHE A 29 -6.64 -4.56 -0.90
C PHE A 29 -6.64 -4.44 0.62
N ASP A 30 -7.31 -5.35 1.31
CA ASP A 30 -7.09 -5.63 2.72
C ASP A 30 -5.76 -6.39 2.90
N PHE A 31 -4.86 -5.85 3.71
CA PHE A 31 -3.53 -6.44 3.89
C PHE A 31 -3.54 -7.84 4.51
N ASP A 32 -4.52 -8.16 5.37
CA ASP A 32 -4.59 -9.44 6.04
C ASP A 32 -5.23 -10.52 5.18
N THR A 33 -6.26 -10.16 4.40
CA THR A 33 -7.05 -11.14 3.63
C THR A 33 -6.72 -11.18 2.14
N GLU A 34 -6.26 -10.07 1.53
CA GLU A 34 -6.15 -9.91 0.06
C GLU A 34 -4.70 -9.69 -0.41
N ARG A 35 -3.70 -9.87 0.45
CA ARG A 35 -2.27 -9.71 0.08
C ARG A 35 -1.81 -10.58 -1.09
N GLY A 36 -2.51 -11.70 -1.37
CA GLY A 36 -2.21 -12.60 -2.49
C GLY A 36 -2.60 -12.00 -3.85
N ASP A 37 -3.58 -11.10 -3.85
CA ASP A 37 -4.08 -10.43 -5.05
C ASP A 37 -3.17 -9.25 -5.43
N LEU A 38 -2.58 -8.59 -4.42
CA LEU A 38 -1.55 -7.57 -4.63
C LEU A 38 -0.31 -8.15 -5.34
N CYS A 39 0.35 -7.33 -6.15
CA CYS A 39 1.59 -7.72 -6.82
C CYS A 39 2.68 -8.04 -5.76
N PRO A 40 3.42 -9.16 -5.85
CA PRO A 40 4.46 -9.51 -4.89
C PRO A 40 5.53 -8.43 -4.72
N MET A 41 5.89 -7.72 -5.80
CA MET A 41 6.85 -6.61 -5.74
C MET A 41 6.29 -5.41 -4.95
N ALA A 42 5.02 -5.07 -5.16
CA ALA A 42 4.35 -4.02 -4.39
C ALA A 42 4.20 -4.43 -2.92
N MET A 43 3.83 -5.68 -2.66
CA MET A 43 3.68 -6.24 -1.32
C MET A 43 5.00 -6.25 -0.53
N HIS A 44 6.12 -6.58 -1.19
CA HIS A 44 7.44 -6.53 -0.56
C HIS A 44 7.80 -5.13 -0.05
N VAL A 45 7.47 -4.10 -0.81
CA VAL A 45 7.67 -2.70 -0.39
C VAL A 45 6.62 -2.26 0.63
N ALA A 46 5.37 -2.72 0.51
CA ALA A 46 4.29 -2.38 1.45
C ALA A 46 4.57 -2.87 2.87
N PHE A 47 5.14 -4.06 3.01
CA PHE A 47 5.37 -4.74 4.28
C PHE A 47 5.98 -3.86 5.39
N PRO A 48 7.13 -3.18 5.18
CA PRO A 48 7.70 -2.30 6.22
C PRO A 48 6.81 -1.11 6.59
N TYR A 49 6.11 -0.49 5.63
CA TYR A 49 5.19 0.62 5.94
C TYR A 49 4.00 0.14 6.77
N VAL A 50 3.45 -1.02 6.41
CA VAL A 50 2.34 -1.64 7.14
C VAL A 50 2.75 -1.97 8.57
N ASP A 51 3.94 -2.52 8.78
CA ASP A 51 4.43 -2.83 10.13
C ASP A 51 4.65 -1.55 10.95
N ILE A 52 5.21 -0.48 10.36
CA ILE A 52 5.33 0.82 11.04
C ILE A 52 3.96 1.29 11.55
N LEU A 53 2.94 1.31 10.67
CA LEU A 53 1.60 1.74 11.04
C LEU A 53 0.97 0.83 12.10
N ARG A 54 1.16 -0.49 11.98
CA ARG A 54 0.60 -1.48 12.91
C ARG A 54 1.15 -1.39 14.32
N TYR A 55 2.42 -1.05 14.45
CA TYR A 55 3.10 -0.99 15.73
C TYR A 55 3.15 0.44 16.31
N GLY A 56 2.27 1.33 15.82
CA GLY A 56 2.07 2.68 16.36
C GLY A 56 3.13 3.69 15.92
N GLY A 57 3.92 3.36 14.90
CA GLY A 57 4.83 4.31 14.26
C GLY A 57 4.11 5.19 13.23
N SER A 58 4.82 6.22 12.78
CA SER A 58 4.34 7.17 11.77
C SER A 58 5.41 7.40 10.70
N ILE A 59 4.97 7.77 9.50
CA ILE A 59 5.86 8.11 8.40
C ILE A 59 6.11 9.63 8.40
N PRO A 60 7.38 10.09 8.44
CA PRO A 60 7.68 11.51 8.42
C PRO A 60 7.04 12.24 7.24
N GLY A 61 6.35 13.34 7.53
CA GLY A 61 5.71 14.19 6.51
C GLY A 61 4.41 13.63 5.92
N GLN A 62 3.86 12.55 6.48
CA GLN A 62 2.58 11.99 6.04
C GLN A 62 1.50 12.11 7.13
N PRO A 63 0.21 12.17 6.75
CA PRO A 63 -0.88 12.16 7.73
C PRO A 63 -0.80 10.95 8.67
N GLU A 64 -1.24 11.14 9.91
CA GLU A 64 -1.28 10.07 10.91
C GLU A 64 -2.04 8.85 10.39
N GLY A 65 -1.50 7.66 10.67
CA GLY A 65 -2.11 6.40 10.25
C GLY A 65 -2.01 6.11 8.75
N THR A 66 -1.21 6.86 7.99
CA THR A 66 -1.06 6.66 6.54
C THR A 66 0.40 6.51 6.11
N ALA A 67 0.59 5.81 4.99
CA ALA A 67 1.87 5.66 4.31
C ALA A 67 1.69 5.60 2.79
N VAL A 68 2.40 6.43 2.05
CA VAL A 68 2.48 6.43 0.59
C VAL A 68 3.81 5.85 0.17
N PHE A 69 3.76 4.87 -0.72
CA PHE A 69 4.91 4.14 -1.24
C PHE A 69 4.67 3.75 -2.70
N CYS A 70 5.70 3.27 -3.40
CA CYS A 70 5.55 2.78 -4.76
C CYS A 70 6.11 1.36 -4.94
N CYS A 71 5.63 0.64 -5.95
CA CYS A 71 6.27 -0.62 -6.32
C CYS A 71 7.67 -0.36 -6.93
N PRO A 72 8.60 -1.31 -6.81
CA PRO A 72 9.98 -1.16 -7.27
C PRO A 72 10.12 -1.57 -8.75
N ASP A 73 9.27 -1.04 -9.61
CA ASP A 73 9.33 -1.26 -11.07
C ASP A 73 9.64 0.08 -11.75
N ALA A 74 10.80 0.17 -12.38
CA ALA A 74 11.33 1.42 -12.94
C ALA A 74 10.58 1.86 -14.21
N ASP A 75 9.97 0.92 -14.94
CA ASP A 75 9.24 1.21 -16.17
C ASP A 75 7.78 1.60 -15.89
N THR A 76 7.23 1.16 -14.75
CA THR A 76 5.87 1.46 -14.30
C THR A 76 5.82 1.59 -12.77
N ILE A 77 5.71 2.83 -12.30
CA ILE A 77 5.71 3.15 -10.88
C ILE A 77 4.27 3.31 -10.43
N ASN A 78 3.66 2.25 -9.92
CA ASN A 78 2.39 2.35 -9.20
C ASN A 78 2.64 2.91 -7.80
N VAL A 79 1.89 3.95 -7.45
CA VAL A 79 1.91 4.60 -6.14
C VAL A 79 0.69 4.13 -5.35
N PHE A 80 0.94 3.62 -4.15
CA PHE A 80 -0.05 3.09 -3.24
C PHE A 80 -0.13 3.94 -1.98
N LYS A 81 -1.31 4.02 -1.40
CA LYS A 81 -1.56 4.53 -0.05
C LYS A 81 -2.00 3.37 0.84
N ALA A 82 -1.24 3.11 1.90
CA ALA A 82 -1.67 2.32 3.04
C ALA A 82 -2.32 3.24 4.08
N GLU A 83 -3.44 2.83 4.66
CA GLU A 83 -4.11 3.56 5.74
C GLU A 83 -4.71 2.62 6.78
N ILE A 84 -4.62 3.04 8.05
CA ILE A 84 -5.30 2.38 9.17
C ILE A 84 -6.80 2.59 9.03
N MET A 85 -7.54 1.49 9.01
CA MET A 85 -8.99 1.53 9.06
C MET A 85 -9.43 1.65 10.52
N ILE A 86 -10.04 2.78 10.87
CA ILE A 86 -10.68 2.98 12.18
C ILE A 86 -12.00 2.20 12.13
N GLU A 87 -12.12 1.12 12.90
CA GLU A 87 -13.43 0.52 13.19
C GLU A 87 -14.14 1.47 14.18
N GLU A 88 -15.29 2.01 13.79
CA GLU A 88 -16.21 2.73 14.69
C GLU A 88 -16.76 1.80 15.79
#